data_AF-A0A0V0TQJ0-F1
#
_entry.id   AF-A0A0V0TQJ0-F1
#
_cell.length_a   1.000
_cell.length_b   1.000
_cell.length_c   1.000
_cell.angle_alpha   90.00
_cell.angle_beta   90.00
_cell.angle_gamma   90.00
#
_symmetry.space_group_name_H-M   'P 1'
#
loop_
_entity.id
_entity.type
_entity.pdbx_description
1 polymer ?
#
loop_
_entity_poly.entity_id
_entity_poly.type
_entity_poly.pdbx_seq_one_letter_code
_entity_poly.pdbx_strand_id
1 'polypeptide(L)'
;MLKFSELFALFFVVRLSHSQTSTCQNKQGNAAADWAIVYKAPGQDTGKIIFATAARTWDDGAQPLSNVNQHSFAKTLEDVVRNQNNIKFLAYNNAPPGVPSMKTKSNSKGYSI
;
A
#
# COMPACT_ATOMS: atom_id res chain seq x y z
N MET A 1 5.79 14.24 -29.85
CA MET A 1 6.03 15.02 -28.62
C MET A 1 5.20 14.56 -27.40
N LEU A 2 4.14 13.74 -27.55
CA LEU A 2 3.34 13.23 -26.41
C LEU A 2 4.13 12.43 -25.34
N LYS A 3 5.19 11.71 -25.73
CA LYS A 3 5.91 10.81 -24.82
C LYS A 3 6.69 11.52 -23.70
N PHE A 4 7.16 12.75 -23.93
CA PHE A 4 7.97 13.47 -22.95
C PHE A 4 7.10 14.23 -21.94
N SER A 5 5.95 14.75 -22.38
CA SER A 5 4.98 15.42 -21.51
C SER A 5 4.33 14.45 -20.51
N GLU A 6 4.05 13.20 -20.92
CA GLU A 6 3.50 12.17 -20.04
C GLU A 6 4.48 11.77 -18.94
N LEU A 7 5.77 11.63 -19.29
CA LEU A 7 6.82 11.35 -18.31
C LEU A 7 6.94 12.50 -17.29
N PHE A 8 6.88 13.74 -17.75
CA PHE A 8 6.93 14.91 -16.89
C PHE A 8 5.73 14.98 -15.94
N ALA A 9 4.52 14.68 -16.44
CA ALA A 9 3.31 14.61 -15.63
C ALA A 9 3.40 13.52 -14.56
N LEU A 10 3.91 12.33 -14.90
CA LEU A 10 4.10 11.23 -13.95
C LEU A 10 5.08 11.63 -12.83
N PHE A 11 6.22 12.23 -13.19
CA PHE A 11 7.20 12.72 -12.21
C PHE A 11 6.58 13.78 -11.27
N PHE A 12 5.78 14.70 -11.80
CA PHE A 12 5.12 15.73 -11.01
C PHE A 12 4.12 15.14 -10.00
N VAL A 13 3.35 14.13 -10.41
CA VAL A 13 2.35 13.46 -9.55
C VAL A 13 3.03 12.66 -8.43
N VAL A 14 4.14 11.98 -8.73
CA VAL A 14 4.94 11.26 -7.71
C VAL A 14 5.54 12.25 -6.70
N ARG A 15 6.08 13.39 -7.16
CA ARG A 15 6.60 14.45 -6.29
C ARG A 15 5.55 15.12 -5.41
N LEU A 16 4.26 15.02 -5.73
CA LEU A 16 3.19 15.57 -4.89
C LEU A 16 2.68 14.57 -3.86
N SER A 17 2.98 13.28 -4.01
CA SER A 17 2.68 12.25 -3.02
C SER A 17 3.78 12.28 -1.96
N HIS A 18 3.42 12.60 -0.71
CA HIS A 18 4.34 12.67 0.43
C HIS A 18 3.55 12.32 1.70
N SER A 19 4.10 11.44 2.52
CA SER A 19 3.60 11.13 3.88
C SER A 19 4.78 11.00 4.85
N GLN A 20 4.53 11.36 6.12
CA GLN A 20 5.55 11.31 7.18
C GLN A 20 5.80 9.88 7.70
N THR A 21 4.92 8.90 7.41
CA THR A 21 5.03 7.53 7.94
C THR A 21 4.93 6.43 6.86
N SER A 22 4.94 6.78 5.58
CA SER A 22 4.79 5.85 4.46
C SER A 22 6.05 5.04 4.14
N THR A 23 6.74 4.56 5.17
CA THR A 23 7.78 3.55 5.04
C THR A 23 7.14 2.18 5.17
N CYS A 24 7.62 1.20 4.40
CA CYS A 24 7.28 -0.19 4.65
C CYS A 24 7.62 -0.56 6.09
N GLN A 25 6.81 -1.41 6.71
CA GLN A 25 6.94 -1.76 8.12
C GLN A 25 7.25 -3.24 8.29
N ASN A 26 7.95 -3.57 9.37
CA ASN A 26 8.18 -4.93 9.81
C ASN A 26 6.86 -5.66 10.16
N LYS A 27 6.96 -6.95 10.46
CA LYS A 27 5.80 -7.83 10.68
C LYS A 27 4.80 -7.25 11.68
N GLN A 28 5.28 -6.73 12.81
CA GLN A 28 4.45 -6.17 13.89
C GLN A 28 3.95 -4.74 13.62
N GLY A 29 4.48 -4.05 12.60
CA GLY A 29 4.13 -2.65 12.33
C GLY A 29 4.77 -1.67 13.33
N ASN A 30 5.93 -2.00 13.90
CA ASN A 30 6.61 -1.18 14.93
C ASN A 30 8.05 -0.80 14.58
N ALA A 31 8.56 -1.20 13.42
CA ALA A 31 9.85 -0.76 12.89
C ALA A 31 9.81 -0.68 11.36
N ALA A 32 10.62 0.22 10.80
CA ALA A 32 10.76 0.36 9.35
C ALA A 32 11.37 -0.90 8.71
N ALA A 33 10.99 -1.15 7.47
CA ALA A 33 11.55 -2.16 6.58
C ALA A 33 11.76 -1.55 5.20
N ASP A 34 12.74 -2.03 4.43
CA ASP A 34 12.99 -1.52 3.08
C ASP A 34 11.86 -1.91 2.12
N TRP A 35 11.42 -3.16 2.19
CA TRP A 35 10.25 -3.67 1.48
C TRP A 35 9.64 -4.85 2.25
N ALA A 36 8.35 -5.07 2.04
CA ALA A 36 7.63 -6.24 2.52
C ALA A 36 6.69 -6.74 1.43
N ILE A 37 6.61 -8.06 1.25
CA ILE A 37 5.60 -8.69 0.38
C ILE A 37 4.69 -9.52 1.27
N VAL A 38 3.38 -9.32 1.13
CA VAL A 38 2.35 -10.07 1.83
C VAL A 38 1.56 -10.91 0.84
N TYR A 39 1.39 -12.19 1.13
CA TYR A 39 0.53 -13.09 0.39
C TYR A 39 -0.61 -13.58 1.28
N LYS A 40 -1.86 -13.27 0.91
CA LYS A 40 -3.05 -13.75 1.61
C LYS A 40 -3.72 -14.84 0.77
N ALA A 41 -3.74 -16.07 1.29
CA ALA A 41 -4.44 -17.15 0.61
C ALA A 41 -5.97 -16.89 0.55
N PRO A 42 -6.68 -17.46 -0.43
CA PRO A 42 -8.14 -17.45 -0.46
C PRO A 42 -8.72 -18.04 0.85
N GLY A 43 -9.75 -17.39 1.41
CA GLY A 43 -10.42 -17.84 2.64
C GLY A 43 -9.63 -17.66 3.95
N GLN A 44 -8.40 -17.11 3.90
CA GLN A 44 -7.63 -16.81 5.10
C GLN A 44 -7.71 -15.32 5.46
N ASP A 45 -7.79 -15.03 6.75
CA ASP A 45 -7.78 -13.66 7.29
C ASP A 45 -6.35 -13.15 7.46
N THR A 46 -5.44 -14.04 7.82
CA THR A 46 -3.99 -13.79 7.90
C THR A 46 -3.30 -14.17 6.59
N GLY A 47 -2.12 -13.58 6.37
CA GLY A 47 -1.27 -13.91 5.23
C GLY A 47 0.07 -14.48 5.67
N LYS A 48 0.92 -14.76 4.69
CA LYS A 48 2.37 -14.94 4.86
C LYS A 48 3.08 -13.65 4.49
N ILE A 49 4.23 -13.39 5.09
CA ILE A 49 5.02 -12.17 4.85
C ILE A 49 6.51 -12.48 4.67
N ILE A 50 7.16 -11.70 3.82
CA ILE A 50 8.61 -11.78 3.57
C ILE A 50 9.21 -10.37 3.44
N PHE A 51 10.46 -10.21 3.87
CA PHE A 51 11.17 -8.93 3.95
C PHE A 51 12.51 -8.99 3.23
N ALA A 52 13.08 -7.81 2.94
CA ALA A 52 14.42 -7.63 2.37
C ALA A 52 15.51 -8.42 3.11
N THR A 53 15.48 -8.36 4.45
CA THR A 53 16.47 -8.98 5.33
C THR A 53 16.31 -10.50 5.47
N ALA A 54 15.22 -11.07 4.94
CA ALA A 54 14.86 -12.48 5.07
C ALA A 54 14.24 -13.04 3.78
N ALA A 55 14.76 -12.63 2.61
CA ALA A 55 14.15 -12.82 1.29
C ALA A 55 13.99 -14.28 0.80
N ARG A 56 14.22 -15.30 1.63
CA ARG A 56 14.03 -16.72 1.30
C ARG A 56 13.05 -17.48 2.18
N THR A 57 12.46 -16.85 3.19
CA THR A 57 11.55 -17.53 4.12
C THR A 57 10.30 -16.71 4.34
N TRP A 58 9.16 -17.29 3.99
CA TRP A 58 7.85 -16.74 4.31
C TRP A 58 7.52 -17.01 5.77
N ASP A 59 7.29 -15.95 6.54
CA ASP A 59 6.85 -15.99 7.92
C ASP A 59 5.31 -15.89 7.99
N ASP A 60 4.72 -16.29 9.11
CA ASP A 60 3.33 -16.02 9.40
C ASP A 60 3.09 -14.51 9.59
N GLY A 61 1.98 -14.01 9.05
CA GLY A 61 1.53 -12.64 9.30
C GLY A 61 1.17 -12.43 10.77
N ALA A 62 1.42 -11.24 11.30
CA ALA A 62 1.18 -10.95 12.73
C ALA A 62 -0.28 -11.02 13.14
N GLN A 63 -1.18 -10.52 12.30
CA GLN A 63 -2.61 -10.35 12.58
C GLN A 63 -3.42 -10.46 11.28
N PRO A 64 -4.75 -10.66 11.36
CA PRO A 64 -5.65 -10.52 10.22
C PRO A 64 -5.42 -9.21 9.46
N LEU A 65 -5.41 -9.25 8.12
CA LEU A 65 -5.17 -8.04 7.31
C LEU A 65 -6.31 -7.01 7.38
N SER A 66 -7.47 -7.40 7.92
CA SER A 66 -8.59 -6.52 8.22
C SER A 66 -8.42 -5.77 9.54
N ASN A 67 -7.46 -6.16 10.38
CA ASN A 67 -7.19 -5.46 11.62
C ASN A 67 -6.59 -4.08 11.33
N VAL A 68 -6.93 -3.08 12.12
CA VAL A 68 -6.48 -1.70 11.87
C VAL A 68 -5.05 -1.43 12.35
N ASN A 69 -4.46 -2.36 13.13
CA ASN A 69 -3.18 -2.18 13.82
C ASN A 69 -2.38 -3.50 13.93
N GLN A 70 -1.17 -3.41 14.48
CA GLN A 70 -0.32 -4.55 14.87
C GLN A 70 0.13 -5.47 13.72
N HIS A 71 0.10 -4.98 12.48
CA HIS A 71 0.75 -5.62 11.35
C HIS A 71 1.27 -4.61 10.34
N SER A 72 2.23 -5.05 9.51
CA SER A 72 2.92 -4.22 8.52
C SER A 72 1.97 -3.43 7.61
N PHE A 73 1.01 -4.11 6.98
CA PHE A 73 0.15 -3.53 5.96
C PHE A 73 -0.72 -2.38 6.48
N ALA A 74 -1.35 -2.52 7.65
CA ALA A 74 -2.17 -1.47 8.25
C ALA A 74 -1.31 -0.28 8.67
N LYS A 75 -0.13 -0.53 9.23
CA LYS A 75 0.77 0.54 9.67
C LYS A 75 1.31 1.36 8.49
N THR A 76 1.72 0.72 7.39
CA THR A 76 2.18 1.41 6.17
C THR A 76 1.12 2.34 5.58
N LEU A 77 -0.16 1.99 5.70
CA LEU A 77 -1.29 2.76 5.17
C LEU A 77 -2.04 3.55 6.25
N GLU A 78 -1.52 3.61 7.49
CA GLU A 78 -2.26 4.14 8.65
C GLU A 78 -2.76 5.55 8.35
N ASP A 79 -1.89 6.39 7.83
CA ASP A 79 -2.20 7.79 7.61
C ASP A 79 -2.94 8.04 6.27
N VAL A 80 -2.97 7.06 5.36
CA VAL A 80 -3.84 7.08 4.16
C VAL A 80 -5.29 6.82 4.56
N VAL A 81 -5.50 5.93 5.54
CA VAL A 81 -6.84 5.53 6.01
C VAL A 81 -7.36 6.49 7.09
N ARG A 82 -6.48 7.03 7.93
CA ARG A 82 -6.84 8.08 8.90
C ARG A 82 -6.97 9.42 8.17
N ASN A 83 -7.92 10.24 8.59
CA ASN A 83 -8.11 11.59 8.04
C ASN A 83 -6.99 12.54 8.50
N GLN A 84 -5.75 12.31 8.05
CA GLN A 84 -4.60 13.15 8.36
C GLN A 84 -4.47 14.30 7.36
N ASN A 85 -4.57 15.54 7.87
CA ASN A 85 -4.64 16.75 7.04
C ASN A 85 -3.41 17.01 6.15
N ASN A 86 -2.25 16.44 6.49
CA ASN A 86 -0.98 16.75 5.83
C ASN A 86 -0.49 15.67 4.87
N ILE A 87 -1.32 14.66 4.60
CA ILE A 87 -0.94 13.58 3.70
C ILE A 87 -1.40 13.79 2.28
N LYS A 88 -0.53 13.38 1.35
CA LYS A 88 -0.80 13.37 -0.07
C LYS A 88 -0.44 12.00 -0.62
N PHE A 89 -1.38 11.36 -1.29
CA PHE A 89 -1.17 10.07 -1.96
C PHE A 89 -2.01 10.01 -3.23
N LEU A 90 -1.58 9.15 -4.14
CA LEU A 90 -2.38 8.74 -5.29
C LEU A 90 -2.94 7.35 -5.04
N ALA A 91 -4.26 7.19 -5.09
CA ALA A 91 -4.92 5.89 -5.05
C ALA A 91 -5.51 5.54 -6.41
N TYR A 92 -5.40 4.27 -6.81
CA TYR A 92 -6.08 3.73 -7.98
C TYR A 92 -6.87 2.48 -7.61
N ASN A 93 -8.09 2.39 -8.11
CA ASN A 93 -8.98 1.26 -7.89
C ASN A 93 -9.93 1.14 -9.09
N ASN A 94 -10.15 -0.09 -9.58
CA ASN A 94 -11.06 -0.37 -10.68
C ASN A 94 -12.54 -0.34 -10.29
N ALA A 95 -12.84 -0.43 -9.00
CA ALA A 95 -14.16 -0.32 -8.39
C ALA A 95 -14.00 0.50 -7.09
N PRO A 96 -13.79 1.82 -7.18
CA PRO A 96 -13.57 2.66 -6.02
C PRO A 96 -14.79 2.64 -5.08
N PRO A 97 -14.58 2.49 -3.75
CA PRO A 97 -15.68 2.54 -2.79
C PRO A 97 -16.41 3.88 -2.87
N GLY A 98 -17.74 3.86 -2.81
CA GLY A 98 -18.55 5.09 -2.80
C GLY A 98 -18.69 5.82 -4.14
N VAL A 99 -18.10 5.31 -5.23
CA VAL A 99 -18.24 5.88 -6.57
C VAL A 99 -18.99 4.91 -7.48
N PRO A 100 -20.29 5.14 -7.76
CA PRO A 100 -21.07 4.25 -8.61
C PRO A 100 -20.56 4.26 -10.05
N SER A 101 -20.75 3.13 -10.75
CA SER A 101 -20.55 2.98 -12.21
C SER A 101 -19.13 3.11 -12.77
N MET A 102 -18.11 3.37 -11.96
CA MET A 102 -16.71 3.23 -12.37
C MET A 102 -16.30 1.75 -12.32
N LYS A 103 -16.36 1.06 -13.47
CA LYS A 103 -15.73 -0.26 -13.67
C LYS A 103 -14.83 -0.22 -14.89
N THR A 104 -13.54 -0.44 -14.68
CA THR A 104 -12.56 -0.59 -15.76
C THR A 104 -12.13 -2.05 -15.90
N LYS A 105 -11.38 -2.39 -16.96
CA LYS A 105 -10.96 -3.78 -17.24
C LYS A 105 -9.88 -4.30 -16.29
N SER A 106 -9.10 -3.42 -15.66
CA SER A 106 -8.09 -3.83 -14.67
C SER A 106 -8.77 -4.30 -13.39
N ASN A 107 -8.16 -5.24 -12.66
CA ASN A 107 -8.58 -5.63 -11.30
C ASN A 107 -7.59 -5.20 -10.22
N SER A 108 -6.49 -4.55 -10.62
CA SER A 108 -5.44 -4.10 -9.74
C SER A 108 -5.86 -2.86 -8.96
N LYS A 109 -5.35 -2.75 -7.74
CA LYS A 109 -5.54 -1.61 -6.84
C LYS A 109 -4.18 -1.27 -6.24
N GLY A 110 -3.98 -0.01 -5.91
CA GLY A 110 -2.75 0.40 -5.25
C GLY A 110 -2.73 1.86 -4.86
N TYR A 111 -1.69 2.19 -4.10
CA TYR A 111 -1.45 3.48 -3.53
C TYR A 111 0.00 3.86 -3.81
N SER A 112 0.24 5.10 -4.21
CA SER A 112 1.57 5.71 -4.28
C SER A 112 1.63 6.81 -3.25
N ILE A 113 2.64 6.77 -2.40
CA ILE A 113 2.87 7.73 -1.32
C ILE A 113 4.27 8.30 -1.45
#